data_AF-A0A350CCY2-F1
#
_entry.id   AF-A0A350CCY2-F1
#
_cell.length_a   1.000
_cell.length_b   1.000
_cell.length_c   1.000
_cell.angle_alpha   90.00
_cell.angle_beta   90.00
_cell.angle_gamma   90.00
#
_symmetry.space_group_name_H-M   'P 1'
#
loop_
_entity.id
_entity.type
_entity.pdbx_description
1 polymer ?
#
loop_
_entity_poly.entity_id
_entity_poly.type
_entity_poly.pdbx_seq_one_letter_code
_entity_poly.pdbx_strand_id
1 'polypeptide(L)'
;MRGILTVLAAFLLSSSTLITVAQEPADKRTQADAEMQKNNFNDALQLYRDLLAMPAGSSHDLQQALLCLQHLGKIHELDSLIENAVSVQPTRFDLLTAAAQGYQSAQKFGFLIAGKFERGGHRGGGEYASVTARDRIRSLQLLLQALQSAESDPTVAASFKAEAWNQIAAQISTDQSTEPWKLQLLSDLTKLPEPEPGETPWMFRGR
;
A
#
# COMPACT_ATOMS: atom_id res chain seq x y z
N MET A 1 -43.85 -66.58 13.34
CA MET A 1 -42.73 -66.72 12.39
C MET A 1 -42.82 -65.61 11.35
N ARG A 2 -41.78 -64.77 11.27
CA ARG A 2 -41.17 -64.16 10.06
C ARG A 2 -42.12 -63.56 8.98
N GLY A 3 -42.03 -62.30 8.55
CA GLY A 3 -41.08 -61.23 8.80
C GLY A 3 -41.34 -60.04 7.86
N ILE A 4 -41.16 -58.83 8.41
CA ILE A 4 -40.50 -57.64 7.86
C ILE A 4 -41.03 -57.02 6.56
N LEU A 5 -41.74 -55.90 6.74
CA LEU A 5 -41.89 -54.77 5.81
C LEU A 5 -40.52 -54.26 5.33
N THR A 6 -40.38 -53.96 4.04
CA THR A 6 -39.33 -53.07 3.54
C THR A 6 -39.96 -51.90 2.79
N VAL A 7 -39.90 -50.74 3.45
CA VAL A 7 -40.22 -49.41 2.94
C VAL A 7 -39.03 -48.94 2.11
N LEU A 8 -39.23 -48.67 0.83
CA LEU A 8 -38.24 -48.03 -0.03
C LEU A 8 -38.20 -46.53 0.32
N ALA A 9 -37.28 -46.14 1.19
CA ALA A 9 -36.99 -44.75 1.51
C ALA A 9 -36.12 -44.14 0.41
N ALA A 10 -36.71 -43.27 -0.41
CA ALA A 10 -35.99 -42.44 -1.37
C ALA A 10 -35.19 -41.37 -0.61
N PHE A 11 -33.87 -41.57 -0.51
CA PHE A 11 -32.94 -40.60 0.05
C PHE A 11 -32.69 -39.49 -0.98
N LEU A 12 -33.46 -38.40 -0.89
CA LEU A 12 -33.18 -37.17 -1.62
C LEU A 12 -31.93 -36.52 -1.01
N LEU A 13 -30.80 -36.63 -1.71
CA LEU A 13 -29.57 -35.90 -1.41
C LEU A 13 -29.81 -34.40 -1.60
N SER A 14 -30.11 -33.71 -0.51
CA SER A 14 -30.02 -32.26 -0.41
C SER A 14 -28.54 -31.84 -0.50
N SER A 15 -28.08 -31.58 -1.72
CA SER A 15 -26.79 -30.94 -1.96
C SER A 15 -26.95 -29.45 -1.67
N SER A 16 -26.60 -29.05 -0.44
CA SER A 16 -26.50 -27.65 -0.06
C SER A 16 -25.32 -27.03 -0.80
N THR A 17 -25.56 -26.44 -1.96
CA THR A 17 -24.61 -25.52 -2.59
C THR A 17 -24.41 -24.35 -1.62
N LEU A 18 -23.24 -24.30 -0.98
CA LEU A 18 -22.77 -23.10 -0.30
C LEU A 18 -22.60 -22.03 -1.37
N ILE A 19 -23.66 -21.24 -1.58
CA ILE A 19 -23.56 -19.99 -2.30
C ILE A 19 -22.70 -19.11 -1.41
N THR A 20 -21.43 -18.98 -1.78
CA THR A 20 -20.56 -17.94 -1.21
C THR A 20 -21.18 -16.63 -1.67
N VAL A 21 -22.04 -16.04 -0.85
CA VAL A 21 -22.53 -14.69 -1.08
C VAL A 21 -21.28 -13.81 -1.11
N ALA A 22 -20.98 -13.22 -2.26
CA ALA A 22 -19.92 -12.24 -2.37
C ALA A 22 -20.26 -11.12 -1.37
N GLN A 23 -19.50 -11.03 -0.29
CA GLN A 23 -19.71 -10.02 0.74
C GLN A 23 -19.49 -8.65 0.10
N GLU A 24 -20.46 -7.75 0.27
CA GLU A 24 -20.39 -6.41 -0.29
C GLU A 24 -19.11 -5.70 0.20
N PRO A 25 -18.43 -4.89 -0.64
CA PRO A 25 -17.20 -4.19 -0.24
C PRO A 25 -17.38 -3.32 1.01
N ALA A 26 -18.59 -2.77 1.22
CA ALA A 26 -18.91 -2.01 2.43
C ALA A 26 -18.85 -2.89 3.69
N ASP A 27 -19.50 -4.06 3.66
CA ASP A 27 -19.52 -4.99 4.80
C ASP A 27 -18.12 -5.52 5.12
N LYS A 28 -17.33 -5.83 4.09
CA LYS A 28 -15.94 -6.27 4.25
C LYS A 28 -15.08 -5.17 4.90
N ARG A 29 -15.31 -3.90 4.55
CA ARG A 29 -14.61 -2.76 5.19
C ARG A 29 -14.99 -2.62 6.65
N THR A 30 -16.28 -2.66 6.98
CA THR A 30 -16.74 -2.63 8.38
C THR A 30 -16.14 -3.77 9.20
N GLN A 31 -16.02 -4.96 8.62
CA GLN A 31 -15.34 -6.09 9.26
C GLN A 31 -13.84 -5.81 9.46
N ALA A 32 -13.14 -5.27 8.47
CA ALA A 32 -11.73 -4.92 8.57
C ALA A 32 -11.48 -3.87 9.67
N ASP A 33 -12.30 -2.82 9.73
CA ASP A 33 -12.26 -1.80 10.77
C ASP A 33 -12.53 -2.39 12.17
N ALA A 34 -13.44 -3.37 12.28
CA ALA A 34 -13.69 -4.06 13.54
C ALA A 34 -12.51 -4.93 13.99
N GLU A 35 -11.81 -5.59 13.08
CA GLU A 35 -10.58 -6.34 13.41
C GLU A 35 -9.44 -5.39 13.80
N MET A 36 -9.34 -4.21 13.18
CA MET A 36 -8.41 -3.15 13.63
C MET A 36 -8.65 -2.74 15.08
N GLN A 37 -9.91 -2.52 15.47
CA GLN A 37 -10.27 -2.14 16.85
C GLN A 37 -9.92 -3.23 17.88
N LYS A 38 -9.90 -4.50 17.45
CA LYS A 38 -9.47 -5.63 18.29
C LYS A 38 -7.95 -5.82 18.35
N ASN A 39 -7.17 -4.99 17.64
CA ASN A 39 -5.72 -5.18 17.40
C ASN A 39 -5.39 -6.47 16.62
N ASN A 40 -6.36 -7.04 15.90
CA ASN A 40 -6.17 -8.20 15.03
C ASN A 40 -5.63 -7.75 13.67
N PHE A 41 -4.42 -7.18 13.67
CA PHE A 41 -3.83 -6.52 12.49
C PHE A 41 -3.61 -7.47 11.31
N ASN A 42 -3.37 -8.76 11.55
CA ASN A 42 -3.17 -9.71 10.46
C ASN A 42 -4.47 -9.96 9.68
N ASP A 43 -5.58 -10.19 10.38
CA ASP A 43 -6.88 -10.45 9.75
C ASP A 43 -7.42 -9.17 9.09
N ALA A 44 -7.27 -8.02 9.76
CA ALA A 44 -7.58 -6.72 9.18
C ALA A 44 -6.81 -6.47 7.87
N LEU A 45 -5.49 -6.74 7.87
CA LEU A 45 -4.66 -6.56 6.67
C LEU A 45 -5.14 -7.41 5.49
N GLN A 46 -5.54 -8.67 5.71
CA GLN A 46 -6.06 -9.50 4.62
C GLN A 46 -7.35 -8.90 4.04
N LEU A 47 -8.26 -8.44 4.90
CA LEU A 47 -9.51 -7.82 4.45
C LEU A 47 -9.26 -6.53 3.66
N TYR A 48 -8.33 -5.68 4.10
CA TYR A 48 -7.97 -4.49 3.32
C TYR A 48 -7.27 -4.82 2.00
N ARG A 49 -6.42 -5.85 1.96
CA ARG A 49 -5.81 -6.32 0.70
C ARG A 49 -6.86 -6.75 -0.31
N ASP A 50 -7.84 -7.53 0.14
CA ASP A 50 -8.95 -7.93 -0.70
C ASP A 50 -9.73 -6.73 -1.23
N LEU A 51 -9.98 -5.73 -0.39
CA LEU A 51 -10.66 -4.49 -0.80
C LEU A 51 -9.85 -3.72 -1.85
N LEU A 52 -8.54 -3.59 -1.65
CA LEU A 52 -7.64 -2.89 -2.57
C LEU A 52 -7.43 -3.63 -3.90
N ALA A 53 -7.64 -4.95 -3.91
CA ALA A 53 -7.66 -5.76 -5.13
C ALA A 53 -8.95 -5.56 -5.96
N MET A 54 -9.94 -4.84 -5.42
CA MET A 54 -11.20 -4.52 -6.10
C MET A 54 -11.23 -3.04 -6.52
N PRO A 55 -12.00 -2.68 -7.57
CA PRO A 55 -12.25 -1.28 -7.93
C PRO A 55 -12.98 -0.47 -6.83
N ALA A 56 -13.47 -1.15 -5.78
CA ALA A 56 -14.12 -0.53 -4.63
C ALA A 56 -13.16 -0.15 -3.49
N GLY A 57 -11.87 -0.54 -3.57
CA GLY A 57 -10.85 -0.22 -2.57
C GLY A 57 -10.64 1.29 -2.46
N SER A 58 -10.55 1.80 -1.24
CA SER A 58 -10.49 3.23 -0.96
C SER A 58 -9.13 3.68 -0.43
N SER A 59 -8.91 4.99 -0.42
CA SER A 59 -7.77 5.62 0.26
C SER A 59 -7.69 5.25 1.75
N HIS A 60 -8.82 5.16 2.45
CA HIS A 60 -8.89 4.67 3.84
C HIS A 60 -8.36 3.24 3.96
N ASP A 61 -8.80 2.34 3.08
CA ASP A 61 -8.36 0.93 3.10
C ASP A 61 -6.83 0.81 2.94
N LEU A 62 -6.26 1.63 2.04
CA LEU A 62 -4.81 1.69 1.85
C LEU A 62 -4.10 2.19 3.11
N GLN A 63 -4.59 3.28 3.70
CA GLN A 63 -4.01 3.84 4.92
C GLN A 63 -4.05 2.84 6.08
N GLN A 64 -5.18 2.16 6.29
CA GLN A 64 -5.30 1.14 7.34
C GLN A 64 -4.40 -0.07 7.06
N ALA A 65 -4.32 -0.54 5.82
CA ALA A 65 -3.43 -1.64 5.46
C ALA A 65 -1.96 -1.30 5.71
N LEU A 66 -1.52 -0.07 5.40
CA LEU A 66 -0.17 0.41 5.70
C LEU A 66 0.11 0.45 7.21
N LEU A 67 -0.86 0.88 8.02
CA LEU A 67 -0.76 0.81 9.47
C LEU A 67 -0.62 -0.63 9.97
N CYS A 68 -1.41 -1.57 9.43
CA CYS A 68 -1.26 -3.00 9.78
C CYS A 68 0.15 -3.51 9.47
N LEU A 69 0.74 -3.15 8.33
CA LEU A 69 2.11 -3.55 7.99
C LEU A 69 3.12 -3.05 9.02
N GLN A 70 2.97 -1.81 9.49
CA GLN A 70 3.81 -1.24 10.53
C GLN A 70 3.67 -2.02 11.84
N HIS A 71 2.44 -2.30 12.30
CA HIS A 71 2.18 -3.06 13.52
C HIS A 71 2.72 -4.50 13.47
N LEU A 72 2.70 -5.12 12.28
CA LEU A 72 3.17 -6.50 12.07
C LEU A 72 4.68 -6.60 11.80
N GLY A 73 5.39 -5.47 11.66
CA GLY A 73 6.80 -5.48 11.25
C GLY A 73 7.02 -5.95 9.80
N LYS A 74 5.99 -5.83 8.96
CA LYS A 74 5.98 -6.28 7.54
C LYS A 74 6.24 -5.14 6.56
N ILE A 75 7.07 -4.17 6.94
CA ILE A 75 7.30 -2.95 6.16
C ILE A 75 7.91 -3.22 4.78
N HIS A 76 8.57 -4.36 4.59
CA HIS A 76 9.09 -4.82 3.29
C HIS A 76 7.97 -5.06 2.25
N GLU A 77 6.72 -5.29 2.69
CA GLU A 77 5.56 -5.48 1.80
C GLU A 77 4.92 -4.14 1.37
N LEU A 78 5.33 -3.00 1.95
CA LEU A 78 4.71 -1.68 1.73
C LEU A 78 4.65 -1.29 0.26
N ASP A 79 5.78 -1.39 -0.44
CA ASP A 79 5.90 -0.96 -1.83
C ASP A 79 4.96 -1.78 -2.72
N SER A 80 4.95 -3.10 -2.53
CA SER A 80 4.06 -3.99 -3.28
C SER A 80 2.58 -3.72 -3.02
N LEU A 81 2.22 -3.38 -1.78
CA LEU A 81 0.84 -3.06 -1.42
C LEU A 81 0.37 -1.77 -2.11
N ILE A 82 1.21 -0.73 -2.08
CA ILE A 82 0.90 0.57 -2.70
C ILE A 82 0.78 0.42 -4.22
N GLU A 83 1.78 -0.20 -4.87
CA GLU A 83 1.81 -0.33 -6.32
C GLU A 83 0.66 -1.21 -6.84
N ASN A 84 0.32 -2.29 -6.12
CA ASN A 84 -0.84 -3.10 -6.47
C ASN A 84 -2.14 -2.28 -6.38
N ALA A 85 -2.37 -1.54 -5.30
CA ALA A 85 -3.57 -0.72 -5.14
C ALA A 85 -3.71 0.34 -6.26
N VAL A 86 -2.61 1.03 -6.58
CA VAL A 86 -2.58 2.03 -7.66
C VAL A 86 -2.78 1.38 -9.03
N SER A 87 -2.28 0.16 -9.26
CA SER A 87 -2.48 -0.54 -10.53
C SER A 87 -3.95 -0.93 -10.79
N VAL A 88 -4.71 -1.22 -9.74
CA VAL A 88 -6.14 -1.57 -9.85
C VAL A 88 -6.98 -0.32 -10.15
N GLN A 89 -6.62 0.84 -9.59
CA GLN A 89 -7.35 2.10 -9.75
C GLN A 89 -6.41 3.27 -10.11
N PRO A 90 -5.83 3.28 -11.33
CA PRO A 90 -4.74 4.18 -11.70
C PRO A 90 -5.16 5.64 -11.90
N THR A 91 -6.45 5.95 -11.89
CA THR A 91 -6.97 7.31 -12.07
C THR A 91 -7.68 7.85 -10.84
N ARG A 92 -7.76 7.07 -9.76
CA ARG A 92 -8.51 7.45 -8.56
C ARG A 92 -7.71 8.44 -7.71
N PHE A 93 -8.16 9.69 -7.70
CA PHE A 93 -7.45 10.82 -7.09
C PHE A 93 -7.09 10.60 -5.61
N ASP A 94 -8.06 10.22 -4.78
CA ASP A 94 -7.86 10.03 -3.34
C ASP A 94 -6.90 8.87 -3.05
N LEU A 95 -6.96 7.81 -3.85
CA LEU A 95 -6.06 6.66 -3.69
C LEU A 95 -4.62 7.00 -4.08
N LEU A 96 -4.42 7.71 -5.20
CA LEU A 96 -3.09 8.14 -5.66
C LEU A 96 -2.42 9.10 -4.66
N THR A 97 -3.18 10.04 -4.11
CA THR A 97 -2.67 10.97 -3.07
C THR A 97 -2.36 10.22 -1.76
N ALA A 98 -3.19 9.26 -1.35
CA ALA A 98 -2.89 8.40 -0.20
C ALA A 98 -1.64 7.53 -0.43
N ALA A 99 -1.45 6.99 -1.63
CA ALA A 99 -0.25 6.24 -2.02
C ALA A 99 1.01 7.12 -1.97
N ALA A 100 0.93 8.34 -2.49
CA ALA A 100 2.01 9.32 -2.43
C ALA A 100 2.40 9.66 -0.97
N GLN A 101 1.41 9.82 -0.09
CA GLN A 101 1.62 10.03 1.34
C GLN A 101 2.24 8.80 2.01
N GLY A 102 1.80 7.59 1.64
CA GLY A 102 2.35 6.33 2.12
C GLY A 102 3.85 6.24 1.87
N TYR A 103 4.30 6.57 0.65
CA TYR A 103 5.72 6.69 0.35
C TYR A 103 6.38 7.76 1.19
N GLN A 104 5.82 8.98 1.32
CA GLN A 104 6.42 10.05 2.12
C GLN A 104 6.67 9.65 3.58
N SER A 105 5.72 8.95 4.21
CA SER A 105 5.84 8.48 5.60
C SER A 105 6.65 7.20 5.76
N ALA A 106 6.95 6.48 4.67
CA ALA A 106 7.65 5.20 4.75
C ALA A 106 9.10 5.37 5.21
N GLN A 107 9.61 4.31 5.83
CA GLN A 107 11.01 4.21 6.21
C GLN A 107 11.93 4.32 4.99
N LYS A 108 12.83 5.30 4.97
CA LYS A 108 13.67 5.66 3.81
C LYS A 108 14.90 4.80 3.58
N PHE A 109 14.96 3.65 4.22
CA PHE A 109 16.11 2.76 4.16
C PHE A 109 15.72 1.29 4.23
N GLY A 110 16.66 0.45 3.82
CA GLY A 110 16.54 -1.00 3.82
C GLY A 110 17.88 -1.68 3.57
N PHE A 111 17.82 -2.94 3.18
CA PHE A 111 18.98 -3.75 2.86
C PHE A 111 18.84 -4.36 1.47
N LEU A 112 19.94 -4.39 0.72
CA LEU A 112 20.09 -5.17 -0.50
C LEU A 112 20.53 -6.59 -0.13
N ILE A 113 19.68 -7.57 -0.44
CA ILE A 113 19.89 -9.00 -0.15
C ILE A 113 19.77 -9.75 -1.47
N ALA A 114 20.86 -10.38 -1.90
CA ALA A 114 20.94 -11.09 -3.18
C ALA A 114 20.41 -10.24 -4.37
N GLY A 115 20.71 -8.93 -4.37
CA GLY A 115 20.30 -7.99 -5.41
C GLY A 115 18.85 -7.48 -5.30
N LYS A 116 18.11 -7.84 -4.24
CA LYS A 116 16.75 -7.34 -3.98
C LYS A 116 16.74 -6.40 -2.79
N PHE A 117 16.06 -5.27 -2.94
CA PHE A 117 15.85 -4.34 -1.85
C PHE A 117 14.70 -4.79 -0.96
N GLU A 118 14.95 -4.87 0.34
CA GLU A 118 13.94 -5.02 1.37
C GLU A 118 13.93 -3.79 2.27
N ARG A 119 12.81 -3.06 2.28
CA ARG A 119 12.59 -1.93 3.19
C ARG A 119 12.58 -2.43 4.63
N GLY A 120 13.18 -1.68 5.54
CA GLY A 120 13.19 -2.03 6.96
C GLY A 120 14.53 -2.52 7.48
N GLY A 121 14.56 -2.88 8.77
CA GLY A 121 15.69 -3.58 9.34
C GLY A 121 15.71 -5.05 8.92
N HIS A 122 16.88 -5.58 8.58
CA HIS A 122 17.07 -7.00 8.28
C HIS A 122 18.01 -7.66 9.29
N ARG A 123 17.74 -8.93 9.63
CA ARG A 123 18.63 -9.76 10.48
C ARG A 123 19.42 -10.70 9.58
N GLY A 124 20.75 -10.72 9.71
CA GLY A 124 21.61 -11.62 8.92
C GLY A 124 22.54 -10.92 7.93
N GLY A 125 22.68 -9.59 8.03
CA GLY A 125 23.57 -8.81 7.18
C GLY A 125 22.86 -8.25 5.95
N GLY A 126 23.63 -7.94 4.90
CA GLY A 126 23.16 -7.24 3.70
C GLY A 126 23.80 -5.87 3.58
N GLU A 127 23.77 -5.33 2.36
CA GLU A 127 24.28 -3.98 2.09
C GLU A 127 23.19 -2.96 2.41
N TYR A 128 23.50 -1.98 3.27
CA TYR A 128 22.56 -0.92 3.60
C TYR A 128 22.29 -0.06 2.36
N ALA A 129 21.02 0.24 2.12
CA ALA A 129 20.61 1.11 1.02
C ALA A 129 19.57 2.13 1.44
N SER A 130 19.70 3.34 0.90
CA SER A 130 18.74 4.43 1.00
C SER A 130 17.79 4.41 -0.19
N VAL A 131 16.50 4.69 0.06
CA VAL A 131 15.48 4.88 -0.98
C VAL A 131 14.85 6.27 -0.90
N THR A 132 15.52 7.22 -0.25
CA THR A 132 15.03 8.60 -0.09
C THR A 132 14.68 9.25 -1.44
N ALA A 133 15.62 9.23 -2.39
CA ALA A 133 15.42 9.81 -3.72
C ALA A 133 14.33 9.06 -4.50
N ARG A 134 14.35 7.72 -4.42
CA ARG A 134 13.36 6.85 -5.07
C ARG A 134 11.94 7.13 -4.60
N ASP A 135 11.71 7.14 -3.29
CA ASP A 135 10.40 7.38 -2.70
C ASP A 135 9.89 8.78 -3.01
N ARG A 136 10.77 9.79 -2.97
CA ARG A 136 10.42 11.17 -3.35
C ARG A 136 9.95 11.23 -4.79
N ILE A 137 10.71 10.67 -5.73
CA ILE A 137 10.33 10.67 -7.15
C ILE A 137 9.03 9.90 -7.36
N ARG A 138 8.85 8.73 -6.73
CA ARG A 138 7.59 7.97 -6.87
C ARG A 138 6.40 8.74 -6.30
N SER A 139 6.56 9.40 -5.16
CA SER A 139 5.53 10.25 -4.56
C SER A 139 5.14 11.40 -5.49
N LEU A 140 6.11 12.10 -6.08
CA LEU A 140 5.87 13.16 -7.07
C LEU A 140 5.13 12.64 -8.31
N GLN A 141 5.52 11.48 -8.84
CA GLN A 141 4.83 10.84 -9.97
C GLN A 141 3.36 10.57 -9.64
N LEU A 142 3.06 10.01 -8.46
CA LEU A 142 1.70 9.70 -8.02
C LEU A 142 0.85 10.97 -7.84
N LEU A 143 1.42 12.05 -7.29
CA LEU A 143 0.73 13.33 -7.15
C LEU A 143 0.43 13.98 -8.50
N LEU A 144 1.37 13.93 -9.44
CA LEU A 144 1.16 14.42 -10.81
C LEU A 144 0.10 13.59 -11.54
N GLN A 145 0.14 12.27 -11.39
CA GLN A 145 -0.88 11.36 -11.92
C GLN A 145 -2.27 11.66 -11.35
N ALA A 146 -2.35 11.95 -10.05
CA ALA A 146 -3.60 12.35 -9.39
C ALA A 146 -4.13 13.67 -9.97
N LEU A 147 -3.27 14.69 -10.07
CA LEU A 147 -3.66 15.98 -10.64
C LEU A 147 -4.15 15.85 -12.08
N GLN A 148 -3.46 15.04 -12.90
CA GLN A 148 -3.87 14.73 -14.27
C GLN A 148 -5.24 14.03 -14.32
N SER A 149 -5.53 13.10 -13.42
CA SER A 149 -6.84 12.45 -13.39
C SER A 149 -7.95 13.40 -12.93
N ALA A 150 -7.63 14.34 -12.04
CA ALA A 150 -8.55 15.35 -11.55
C ALA A 150 -8.92 16.42 -12.59
N GLU A 151 -8.15 16.58 -13.68
CA GLU A 151 -8.52 17.45 -14.80
C GLU A 151 -9.78 16.95 -15.52
N SER A 152 -9.95 15.62 -15.58
CA SER A 152 -11.08 14.96 -16.22
C SER A 152 -12.23 14.65 -15.27
N ASP A 153 -12.01 14.76 -13.96
CA ASP A 153 -12.99 14.45 -12.92
C ASP A 153 -13.51 15.73 -12.23
N PRO A 154 -14.74 16.19 -12.54
CA PRO A 154 -15.32 17.38 -11.94
C PRO A 154 -15.72 17.20 -10.46
N THR A 155 -15.72 15.96 -9.95
CA THR A 155 -16.08 15.67 -8.55
C THR A 155 -14.94 16.01 -7.58
N VAL A 156 -13.70 16.10 -8.08
CA VAL A 156 -12.55 16.47 -7.26
C VAL A 156 -12.57 17.97 -6.98
N ALA A 157 -12.84 18.32 -5.71
CA ALA A 157 -12.88 19.71 -5.26
C ALA A 157 -11.53 20.43 -5.46
N ALA A 158 -11.60 21.73 -5.76
CA ALA A 158 -10.41 22.56 -5.96
C ALA A 158 -9.46 22.58 -4.75
N SER A 159 -10.01 22.47 -3.52
CA SER A 159 -9.22 22.37 -2.29
C SER A 159 -8.32 21.14 -2.27
N PHE A 160 -8.81 19.99 -2.72
CA PHE A 160 -8.00 18.76 -2.80
C PHE A 160 -6.90 18.86 -3.84
N LYS A 161 -7.17 19.51 -4.98
CA LYS A 161 -6.13 19.81 -6.00
C LYS A 161 -5.06 20.74 -5.43
N ALA A 162 -5.47 21.78 -4.69
CA ALA A 162 -4.54 22.71 -4.04
C ALA A 162 -3.65 21.98 -3.01
N GLU A 163 -4.22 21.05 -2.24
CA GLU A 163 -3.45 20.24 -1.28
C GLU A 163 -2.40 19.36 -1.98
N ALA A 164 -2.75 18.72 -3.10
CA ALA A 164 -1.78 17.95 -3.89
C ALA A 164 -0.64 18.83 -4.42
N TRP A 165 -0.93 20.06 -4.88
CA TRP A 165 0.10 21.03 -5.26
C TRP A 165 0.99 21.45 -4.09
N ASN A 166 0.42 21.66 -2.90
CA ASN A 166 1.17 21.97 -1.69
C ASN A 166 2.13 20.84 -1.31
N GLN A 167 1.70 19.58 -1.45
CA GLN A 167 2.58 18.44 -1.21
C GLN A 167 3.75 18.38 -2.20
N ILE A 168 3.51 18.63 -3.49
CA ILE A 168 4.58 18.75 -4.49
C ILE A 168 5.55 19.88 -4.11
N ALA A 169 5.02 21.05 -3.77
CA ALA A 169 5.84 22.20 -3.37
C ALA A 169 6.68 21.89 -2.13
N ALA A 170 6.13 21.21 -1.12
CA ALA A 170 6.85 20.81 0.09
C ALA A 170 8.01 19.84 -0.22
N GLN A 171 7.79 18.86 -1.11
CA GLN A 171 8.82 17.90 -1.50
C GLN A 171 9.97 18.52 -2.30
N ILE A 172 9.68 19.53 -3.13
CA ILE A 172 10.71 20.33 -3.81
C ILE A 172 11.44 21.23 -2.80
N SER A 173 10.71 21.73 -1.79
CA SER A 173 11.25 22.68 -0.80
C SER A 173 12.11 22.05 0.28
N THR A 174 11.88 20.78 0.61
CA THR A 174 12.63 20.08 1.66
C THR A 174 14.14 20.08 1.38
N ASP A 175 14.54 19.85 0.13
CA ASP A 175 15.94 19.87 -0.30
C ASP A 175 16.57 21.28 -0.25
N GLN A 176 15.77 22.35 -0.27
CA GLN A 176 16.26 23.75 -0.26
C GLN A 176 16.90 24.14 1.07
N SER A 177 16.46 23.53 2.17
CA SER A 177 16.88 23.93 3.51
C SER A 177 18.25 23.38 3.93
N THR A 178 18.61 22.20 3.41
CA THR A 178 19.85 21.49 3.77
C THR A 178 20.87 21.46 2.64
N GLU A 179 20.42 21.41 1.38
CA GLU A 179 21.30 21.21 0.22
C GLU A 179 20.80 22.02 -1.01
N PRO A 180 20.76 23.37 -0.93
CA PRO A 180 20.14 24.22 -1.95
C PRO A 180 20.74 24.09 -3.36
N TRP A 181 21.98 23.61 -3.47
CA TRP A 181 22.62 23.31 -4.75
C TRP A 181 21.92 22.17 -5.51
N LYS A 182 21.21 21.27 -4.82
CA LYS A 182 20.43 20.18 -5.46
C LYS A 182 19.27 20.69 -6.31
N LEU A 183 18.79 21.92 -6.11
CA LEU A 183 17.79 22.53 -6.99
C LEU A 183 18.29 22.76 -8.42
N GLN A 184 19.61 22.80 -8.61
CA GLN A 184 20.21 22.90 -9.94
C GLN A 184 20.22 21.56 -10.68
N LEU A 185 19.98 20.45 -9.97
CA LEU A 185 19.93 19.11 -10.55
C LEU A 185 18.51 18.81 -11.06
N LEU A 186 18.44 18.44 -12.33
CA LEU A 186 17.19 17.95 -12.91
C LEU A 186 16.89 16.54 -12.37
N SER A 187 15.84 16.42 -11.57
CA SER A 187 15.30 15.13 -11.16
C SER A 187 14.51 14.53 -12.32
N ASP A 188 14.98 13.42 -12.90
CA ASP A 188 14.24 12.70 -13.93
C ASP A 188 13.01 12.02 -13.31
N LEU A 189 11.82 12.54 -13.61
CA LEU A 189 10.55 11.97 -13.14
C LEU A 189 10.07 10.81 -14.00
N THR A 190 10.77 10.45 -15.08
CA THR A 190 10.35 9.35 -15.98
C THR A 190 10.83 7.99 -15.50
N LYS A 191 11.79 7.94 -14.57
CA LYS A 191 12.39 6.70 -14.05
C LYS A 191 12.49 6.76 -12.54
N LEU A 192 12.36 5.61 -11.91
CA LEU A 192 12.64 5.48 -10.48
C LEU A 192 14.15 5.25 -10.28
N PRO A 193 14.84 6.07 -9.46
CA PRO A 193 16.20 5.77 -9.05
C PRO A 193 16.29 4.40 -8.39
N GLU A 194 17.40 3.72 -8.63
CA GLU A 194 17.76 2.53 -7.88
C GLU A 194 18.02 2.88 -6.41
N PRO A 195 17.82 1.95 -5.47
CA PRO A 195 18.25 2.13 -4.08
C PRO A 195 19.73 2.48 -4.04
N GLU A 196 20.07 3.57 -3.36
CA GLU A 196 21.43 4.08 -3.26
C GLU A 196 22.18 3.28 -2.19
N PRO A 197 23.24 2.53 -2.53
CA PRO A 197 24.09 1.91 -1.54
C PRO A 197 24.70 3.00 -0.66
N GLY A 198 24.48 2.89 0.64
CA GLY A 198 24.90 3.91 1.59
C GLY A 198 26.09 3.47 2.43
N GLU A 199 26.81 4.46 2.97
CA GLU A 199 27.64 4.24 4.15
C GLU A 199 26.72 3.76 5.29
N THR A 200 26.89 2.51 5.72
CA THR A 200 26.17 1.95 6.88
C THR A 200 26.24 2.96 8.03
N PRO A 201 25.09 3.40 8.59
CA PRO A 201 25.11 4.30 9.74
C PRO A 201 25.98 3.67 10.83
N TRP A 202 26.72 4.50 11.59
CA TRP A 202 27.70 4.03 12.58
C TRP A 202 27.15 3.00 13.58
N MET A 203 25.85 3.04 13.88
CA MET A 203 25.16 2.06 14.73
C MET A 203 25.06 0.63 14.13
N PHE A 204 25.29 0.48 12.82
CA PHE A 204 25.31 -0.77 12.08
C PHE A 204 26.73 -1.21 11.68
N ARG A 205 27.77 -0.42 12.00
CA ARG A 205 29.17 -0.81 11.78
C ARG A 205 29.66 -1.62 12.99
N GLY A 206 29.89 -2.92 12.82
CA GLY A 206 30.59 -3.75 13.82
C GLY A 206 29.72 -4.71 14.65
N ARG A 207 28.67 -5.32 14.08
CA ARG A 207 28.13 -6.58 14.59
C ARG A 207 28.50 -7.72 13.65
#